data_AF-A0A0G0CKB7-F1
#
_entry.id   AF-A0A0G0CKB7-F1
#
_cell.length_a   1.000
_cell.length_b   1.000
_cell.length_c   1.000
_cell.angle_alpha   90.00
_cell.angle_beta   90.00
_cell.angle_gamma   90.00
#
_symmetry.space_group_name_H-M   'P 1'
#
loop_
_entity.id
_entity.type
_entity.pdbx_description
1 polymer ?
#
loop_
_entity_poly.entity_id
_entity_poly.type
_entity_poly.pdbx_seq_one_letter_code
_entity_poly.pdbx_strand_id
1 'polypeptide(L)'
;MQNRLNILSFIQNKGRVRAEDLRREFGLSRVSIHKILLKLQEENKIQKFGTSPLVFYGPKTENEYHNQYLGIDSKIIDFINQNYLYVSPKGEQLTGFEGFTAWSNKTNQSVEKNAYDYFQRMTFYNAFKKNGLIDGINKLKNTFDKIGLNKLYYLDFYSIDRFGKTRLGQMLLYAKQSQDENLTKVISNETKPSIEALIKRLNITSIGFVPPTVRREVQFMKVLERNLNLPLTKLSIVKIKSQVAVPQKTLSKLEDRVENAKNSIIVNDDRVHQNILLIDDAVGSGSTLNETALQIREKRICKGKIYGLAIVGSFKGFDVISEV
;
A
#
# COMPACT_ATOMS: atom_id res chain seq x y z
N MET A 1 1.82 -2.92 -39.02
CA MET A 1 1.28 -4.15 -38.41
C MET A 1 2.30 -5.29 -38.48
N GLN A 2 2.91 -5.53 -39.65
CA GLN A 2 3.95 -6.55 -39.87
C GLN A 2 5.15 -6.46 -38.91
N ASN A 3 5.76 -5.27 -38.78
CA ASN A 3 6.92 -5.07 -37.90
C ASN A 3 6.64 -5.40 -36.42
N ARG A 4 5.40 -5.24 -35.95
CA ARG A 4 5.00 -5.58 -34.58
C ARG A 4 4.97 -7.09 -34.36
N LEU A 5 4.45 -7.85 -35.34
CA LEU A 5 4.39 -9.31 -35.28
C LEU A 5 5.80 -9.90 -35.37
N ASN A 6 6.64 -9.39 -36.26
CA ASN A 6 8.02 -9.85 -36.42
C ASN A 6 8.88 -9.59 -35.17
N ILE A 7 8.74 -8.40 -34.55
CA ILE A 7 9.44 -8.09 -33.28
C ILE A 7 8.96 -9.01 -32.16
N LEU A 8 7.66 -9.30 -32.07
CA LEU A 8 7.12 -10.22 -31.07
C LEU A 8 7.69 -11.63 -31.25
N SER A 9 7.67 -12.20 -32.46
CA SER A 9 8.27 -13.51 -32.74
C SER A 9 9.76 -13.54 -32.43
N PHE A 10 10.48 -12.46 -32.72
CA PHE A 10 11.91 -12.36 -32.41
C PHE A 10 12.19 -12.36 -30.91
N ILE A 11 11.40 -11.61 -30.13
CA ILE A 11 11.46 -11.62 -28.66
C ILE A 11 11.13 -13.02 -28.12
N GLN A 12 10.11 -13.68 -28.66
CA GLN A 12 9.72 -15.05 -28.26
C GLN A 12 10.84 -16.06 -28.52
N ASN A 13 11.52 -15.99 -29.66
CA ASN A 13 12.60 -16.92 -30.02
C ASN A 13 13.90 -16.68 -29.25
N LYS A 14 14.24 -15.43 -28.94
CA LYS A 14 15.50 -15.07 -28.26
C LYS A 14 15.39 -15.02 -26.74
N GLY A 15 14.17 -15.03 -26.19
CA GLY A 15 13.90 -15.02 -24.75
C GLY A 15 14.10 -13.65 -24.09
N ARG A 16 15.29 -13.05 -24.19
CA ARG A 16 15.57 -11.71 -23.64
C ARG A 16 16.38 -10.88 -24.62
N VAL A 17 15.87 -9.71 -25.00
CA VAL A 17 16.50 -8.81 -25.99
C VAL A 17 16.50 -7.36 -25.53
N ARG A 18 17.49 -6.57 -25.95
CA ARG A 18 17.50 -5.12 -25.68
C ARG A 18 16.82 -4.36 -26.82
N ALA A 19 16.37 -3.13 -26.54
CA ALA A 19 15.87 -2.23 -27.58
C ALA A 19 16.93 -1.97 -28.67
N GLU A 20 18.22 -1.97 -28.30
CA GLU A 20 19.33 -1.81 -29.23
C GLU A 20 19.52 -3.04 -30.13
N ASP A 21 19.25 -4.26 -29.63
CA ASP A 21 19.29 -5.48 -30.44
C ASP A 21 18.19 -5.46 -31.50
N LEU A 22 16.97 -5.05 -31.10
CA LEU A 22 15.86 -4.88 -32.02
C LEU A 22 16.12 -3.77 -33.05
N ARG A 23 16.79 -2.69 -32.64
CA ARG A 23 17.19 -1.60 -33.55
C ARG A 23 18.12 -2.12 -34.64
N ARG A 24 19.14 -2.90 -34.25
CA ARG A 24 20.14 -3.48 -35.14
C ARG A 24 19.54 -4.52 -36.09
N GLU A 25 18.66 -5.37 -35.57
CA GLU A 25 18.03 -6.44 -36.35
C GLU A 25 17.02 -5.91 -37.38
N PHE A 26 16.16 -4.97 -36.97
CA PHE A 26 15.04 -4.51 -37.79
C PHE A 26 15.29 -3.18 -38.52
N GLY A 27 16.44 -2.54 -38.30
CA GLY A 27 16.79 -1.26 -38.94
C GLY A 27 15.88 -0.09 -38.60
N LEU A 28 15.10 -0.19 -37.52
CA LEU A 28 14.10 0.83 -37.14
C LEU A 28 14.70 1.94 -36.27
N SER A 29 14.07 3.11 -36.25
CA SER A 29 14.45 4.18 -35.32
C SER A 29 14.20 3.78 -33.85
N ARG A 30 15.00 4.34 -32.92
CA ARG A 30 14.80 4.12 -31.47
C ARG A 30 13.38 4.46 -31.02
N VAL A 31 12.83 5.56 -31.53
CA VAL A 31 11.46 6.01 -31.21
C VAL A 31 10.42 4.98 -31.68
N SER A 32 10.59 4.44 -32.88
CA SER A 32 9.69 3.42 -33.44
C SER A 32 9.73 2.12 -32.62
N ILE A 33 10.93 1.66 -32.23
CA ILE A 33 11.10 0.48 -31.36
C ILE A 33 10.40 0.69 -30.02
N HIS A 34 10.62 1.83 -29.35
CA HIS A 34 9.99 2.09 -28.06
C HIS A 34 8.45 2.18 -28.14
N LYS A 35 7.90 2.77 -29.21
CA LYS A 35 6.43 2.78 -29.44
C LYS A 35 5.87 1.37 -29.60
N ILE A 36 6.55 0.50 -30.35
CA ILE A 36 6.12 -0.89 -30.57
C ILE A 36 6.21 -1.69 -29.26
N LEU A 37 7.31 -1.55 -28.52
CA LEU A 37 7.50 -2.22 -27.23
C LEU A 37 6.45 -1.78 -26.22
N LEU A 38 6.18 -0.47 -26.11
CA LEU A 38 5.14 0.05 -25.22
C LEU A 38 3.78 -0.56 -25.53
N LYS A 39 3.41 -0.61 -26.82
CA LYS A 39 2.14 -1.22 -27.25
C LYS A 39 2.08 -2.73 -26.97
N LEU A 40 3.18 -3.46 -27.16
CA LEU A 40 3.24 -4.89 -26.82
C LEU A 40 3.19 -5.14 -25.31
N GLN A 41 3.69 -4.21 -24.50
CA GLN A 41 3.55 -4.24 -23.04
C GLN A 41 2.11 -3.93 -22.60
N GLU A 42 1.48 -2.91 -23.19
CA GLU A 42 0.06 -2.58 -22.97
C GLU A 42 -0.87 -3.74 -23.37
N GLU A 43 -0.53 -4.44 -24.47
CA GLU A 43 -1.22 -5.66 -24.93
C GLU A 43 -0.86 -6.91 -24.10
N ASN A 44 -0.06 -6.80 -23.03
CA ASN A 44 0.37 -7.91 -22.17
C ASN A 44 1.10 -9.05 -22.90
N LYS A 45 1.78 -8.80 -24.02
CA LYS A 45 2.50 -9.84 -24.79
C LYS A 45 3.97 -9.98 -24.41
N ILE A 46 4.55 -8.94 -23.83
CA ILE A 46 5.95 -8.90 -23.40
C ILE A 46 6.07 -8.23 -22.03
N GLN A 47 7.17 -8.49 -21.34
CA GLN A 47 7.52 -7.84 -20.07
C GLN A 47 8.92 -7.24 -20.13
N LYS A 48 9.14 -6.22 -19.29
CA LYS A 48 10.38 -5.44 -19.22
C LYS A 48 11.18 -5.85 -17.97
N PHE A 49 12.46 -6.14 -18.16
CA PHE A 49 13.41 -6.50 -17.10
C PHE A 49 14.50 -5.44 -16.97
N GLY A 50 14.88 -5.12 -15.73
CA GLY A 50 15.95 -4.18 -15.42
C GLY A 50 15.57 -2.70 -15.55
N THR A 51 16.52 -1.84 -15.20
CA THR A 51 16.38 -0.37 -15.21
C THR A 51 17.35 0.26 -16.19
N SER A 52 17.03 1.46 -16.68
CA SER A 52 17.93 2.21 -17.57
C SER A 52 19.33 2.34 -16.96
N PRO A 53 20.42 2.18 -17.75
CA PRO A 53 20.49 1.97 -19.20
C PRO A 53 20.42 0.50 -19.66
N LEU A 54 20.30 -0.44 -18.71
CA LEU A 54 20.36 -1.88 -18.97
C LEU A 54 18.97 -2.51 -18.86
N VAL A 55 18.18 -2.33 -19.93
CA VAL A 55 16.81 -2.83 -20.03
C VAL A 55 16.75 -3.97 -21.05
N PHE A 56 16.08 -5.05 -20.66
CA PHE A 56 15.72 -6.17 -21.52
C PHE A 56 14.20 -6.32 -21.65
N TYR A 57 13.77 -6.90 -22.75
CA TYR A 57 12.39 -7.26 -23.04
C TYR A 57 12.33 -8.76 -23.33
N GLY A 58 11.36 -9.45 -22.75
CA GLY A 58 11.15 -10.87 -22.98
C GLY A 58 9.67 -11.20 -23.19
N PRO A 59 9.35 -12.39 -23.71
CA PRO A 59 7.98 -12.81 -23.87
C PRO A 59 7.30 -12.83 -22.50
N LYS A 60 6.05 -12.40 -22.47
CA LYS A 60 5.18 -12.73 -21.35
C LYS A 60 4.70 -14.14 -21.64
N THR A 61 5.27 -15.13 -20.97
CA THR A 61 4.71 -16.47 -20.98
C THR A 61 3.29 -16.36 -20.42
N GLU A 62 2.28 -16.82 -21.17
CA GLU A 62 1.05 -17.25 -20.50
C GLU A 62 1.50 -18.18 -19.38
N ASN A 63 1.14 -17.83 -18.15
CA ASN A 63 1.70 -18.36 -16.91
C ASN A 63 2.16 -19.81 -17.08
N GLU A 64 3.47 -20.09 -17.12
CA GLU A 64 3.97 -21.48 -17.06
C GLU A 64 3.42 -22.21 -15.82
N TYR A 65 2.96 -21.44 -14.81
CA TYR A 65 2.22 -21.94 -13.66
C TYR A 65 0.84 -22.53 -13.96
N HIS A 66 0.11 -22.07 -14.98
CA HIS A 66 -1.21 -22.64 -15.31
C HIS A 66 -1.12 -24.11 -15.71
N ASN A 67 -0.06 -24.50 -16.44
CA ASN A 67 0.15 -25.88 -16.82
C ASN A 67 0.64 -26.75 -15.66
N GLN A 68 1.26 -26.17 -14.63
CA GLN A 68 1.75 -26.89 -13.45
C GLN A 68 0.67 -27.10 -12.37
N TYR A 69 -0.37 -26.25 -12.32
CA TYR A 69 -1.43 -26.29 -11.31
C TYR A 69 -2.83 -26.34 -11.92
N LEU A 70 -3.06 -27.27 -12.85
CA LEU A 70 -4.34 -27.50 -13.55
C LEU A 70 -5.54 -27.74 -12.60
N GLY A 71 -5.31 -28.01 -11.32
CA GLY A 71 -6.35 -28.22 -10.30
C GLY A 71 -6.92 -26.94 -9.65
N ILE A 72 -6.36 -25.75 -9.92
CA ILE A 72 -6.82 -24.49 -9.30
C ILE A 72 -7.72 -23.72 -10.26
N ASP A 73 -8.89 -23.29 -9.78
CA ASP A 73 -9.83 -22.44 -10.53
C ASP A 73 -9.14 -21.14 -11.01
N SER A 74 -9.31 -20.81 -12.29
CA SER A 74 -8.75 -19.59 -12.90
C SER A 74 -9.16 -18.32 -12.16
N LYS A 75 -10.37 -18.28 -11.57
CA LYS A 75 -10.83 -17.14 -10.75
C LYS A 75 -9.96 -16.92 -9.52
N ILE A 76 -9.48 -18.00 -8.88
CA ILE A 76 -8.60 -17.91 -7.72
C ILE A 76 -7.22 -17.40 -8.16
N ILE A 77 -6.74 -17.86 -9.30
CA ILE A 77 -5.44 -17.42 -9.84
C ILE A 77 -5.50 -15.93 -10.19
N ASP A 78 -6.56 -15.48 -10.86
CA ASP A 78 -6.78 -14.07 -11.18
C ASP A 78 -6.89 -13.20 -9.92
N PHE A 79 -7.60 -13.70 -8.90
CA PHE A 79 -7.67 -13.02 -7.61
C PHE A 79 -6.29 -12.86 -6.97
N ILE A 80 -5.49 -13.93 -6.92
CA ILE A 80 -4.13 -13.88 -6.37
C ILE A 80 -3.25 -12.94 -7.19
N ASN A 81 -3.36 -12.97 -8.52
CA ASN A 81 -2.63 -12.09 -9.43
C ASN A 81 -2.81 -10.60 -9.11
N GLN A 82 -4.01 -10.22 -8.66
CA GLN A 82 -4.33 -8.83 -8.32
C GLN A 82 -3.97 -8.46 -6.87
N ASN A 83 -3.95 -9.44 -5.95
CA ASN A 83 -3.94 -9.18 -4.51
C ASN A 83 -2.68 -9.65 -3.76
N TYR A 84 -1.76 -10.34 -4.43
CA TYR A 84 -0.58 -10.89 -3.77
C TYR A 84 0.72 -10.19 -4.20
N LEU A 85 1.60 -9.94 -3.24
CA LEU A 85 2.95 -9.47 -3.45
C LEU A 85 3.86 -10.16 -2.45
N TYR A 86 4.82 -10.91 -2.97
CA TYR A 86 5.91 -11.48 -2.20
C TYR A 86 7.19 -10.72 -2.51
N VAL A 87 8.02 -10.51 -1.49
CA VAL A 87 9.38 -10.01 -1.71
C VAL A 87 10.37 -11.03 -1.20
N SER A 88 11.22 -11.49 -2.11
CA SER A 88 12.19 -12.55 -1.83
C SER A 88 13.26 -12.04 -0.85
N PRO A 89 14.00 -12.95 -0.17
CA PRO A 89 15.14 -12.54 0.66
C PRO A 89 16.23 -11.79 -0.12
N LYS A 90 16.26 -11.93 -1.45
CA LYS A 90 17.18 -11.22 -2.33
C LYS A 90 16.67 -9.81 -2.70
N GLY A 91 15.48 -9.43 -2.24
CA GLY A 91 14.85 -8.14 -2.52
C GLY A 91 14.04 -8.09 -3.82
N GLU A 92 13.82 -9.23 -4.49
CA GLU A 92 13.01 -9.30 -5.71
C GLU A 92 11.53 -9.21 -5.38
N GLN A 93 10.80 -8.32 -6.06
CA GLN A 93 9.35 -8.19 -5.92
C GLN A 93 8.66 -9.13 -6.91
N LEU A 94 8.02 -10.18 -6.39
CA LEU A 94 7.25 -11.15 -7.15
C LEU A 94 5.77 -10.90 -6.91
N THR A 95 5.06 -10.48 -7.95
CA THR A 95 3.62 -10.19 -7.88
C THR A 95 2.78 -11.40 -8.22
N GLY A 96 1.56 -11.43 -7.69
CA GLY A 96 0.55 -12.37 -8.13
C GLY A 96 0.87 -13.83 -7.82
N PHE A 97 0.44 -14.71 -8.73
CA PHE A 97 0.53 -16.16 -8.54
C PHE A 97 1.97 -16.67 -8.57
N GLU A 98 2.87 -15.99 -9.30
CA GLU A 98 4.32 -16.22 -9.24
C GLU A 98 4.85 -16.01 -7.83
N GLY A 99 4.57 -14.84 -7.24
CA GLY A 99 4.97 -14.54 -5.87
C GLY A 99 4.34 -15.47 -4.84
N PHE A 100 3.09 -15.87 -5.06
CA PHE A 100 2.38 -16.81 -4.20
C PHE A 100 2.99 -18.21 -4.21
N THR A 101 3.35 -18.70 -5.40
CA THR A 101 4.02 -19.98 -5.59
C THR A 101 5.41 -19.96 -4.93
N ALA A 102 6.18 -18.89 -5.15
CA ALA A 102 7.48 -18.71 -4.53
C ALA A 102 7.38 -18.72 -2.99
N TRP A 103 6.39 -18.04 -2.40
CA TRP A 103 6.15 -18.04 -0.96
C TRP A 103 5.71 -19.41 -0.42
N SER A 104 4.80 -20.10 -1.12
CA SER A 104 4.33 -21.43 -0.71
C SER A 104 5.46 -22.46 -0.72
N ASN A 105 6.29 -22.45 -1.78
CA ASN A 105 7.47 -23.31 -1.88
C ASN A 105 8.51 -22.98 -0.78
N LYS A 106 8.75 -21.69 -0.51
CA LYS A 106 9.63 -21.22 0.57
C LYS A 106 9.20 -21.74 1.95
N THR A 107 7.89 -21.87 2.17
CA THR A 107 7.31 -22.30 3.45
C THR A 107 7.02 -23.80 3.50
N ASN A 108 7.40 -24.57 2.47
CA ASN A 108 7.11 -26.01 2.33
C ASN A 108 5.61 -26.31 2.44
N GLN A 109 4.76 -25.48 1.84
CA GLN A 109 3.31 -25.63 1.86
C GLN A 109 2.76 -25.89 0.45
N SER A 110 1.66 -26.65 0.39
CA SER A 110 0.95 -26.93 -0.86
C SER A 110 0.40 -25.65 -1.49
N VAL A 111 0.82 -25.34 -2.72
CA VAL A 111 0.36 -24.17 -3.49
C VAL A 111 -1.16 -24.21 -3.70
N GLU A 112 -1.71 -25.36 -4.09
CA GLU A 112 -3.14 -25.52 -4.38
C GLU A 112 -4.00 -25.25 -3.14
N LYS A 113 -3.79 -26.01 -2.07
CA LYS A 113 -4.48 -25.79 -0.78
C LYS A 113 -4.34 -24.34 -0.29
N ASN A 114 -3.13 -23.79 -0.32
CA ASN A 114 -2.91 -22.41 0.10
C ASN A 114 -3.68 -21.40 -0.76
N ALA A 115 -3.79 -21.62 -2.08
CA ALA A 115 -4.49 -20.71 -2.98
C ALA A 115 -5.98 -20.61 -2.62
N TYR A 116 -6.62 -21.76 -2.37
CA TYR A 116 -8.00 -21.82 -1.87
C TYR A 116 -8.14 -21.14 -0.50
N ASP A 117 -7.28 -21.49 0.46
CA ASP A 117 -7.29 -20.92 1.82
C ASP A 117 -7.09 -19.40 1.79
N TYR A 118 -6.16 -18.91 0.95
CA TYR A 118 -5.88 -17.49 0.76
C TYR A 118 -7.08 -16.76 0.17
N PHE A 119 -7.70 -17.33 -0.87
CA PHE A 119 -8.88 -16.75 -1.50
C PHE A 119 -10.04 -16.62 -0.51
N GLN A 120 -10.35 -17.70 0.21
CA GLN A 120 -11.42 -17.69 1.23
C GLN A 120 -11.13 -16.67 2.32
N ARG A 121 -9.90 -16.67 2.85
CA ARG A 121 -9.52 -15.78 3.94
C ARG A 121 -9.52 -14.32 3.50
N MET A 122 -9.02 -14.00 2.32
CA MET A 122 -9.05 -12.64 1.79
C MET A 122 -10.47 -12.18 1.45
N THR A 123 -11.35 -13.08 1.02
CA THR A 123 -12.79 -12.78 0.83
C THR A 123 -13.44 -12.40 2.14
N PHE A 124 -13.17 -13.14 3.22
CA PHE A 124 -13.61 -12.79 4.57
C PHE A 124 -13.12 -11.40 5.00
N TYR A 125 -11.83 -11.09 4.82
CA TYR A 125 -11.31 -9.77 5.17
C TYR A 125 -11.87 -8.64 4.29
N ASN A 126 -12.08 -8.89 3.01
CA ASN A 126 -12.66 -7.91 2.09
C ASN A 126 -14.12 -7.61 2.41
N ALA A 127 -14.85 -8.50 3.11
CA ALA A 127 -16.21 -8.22 3.58
C ALA A 127 -16.27 -7.05 4.58
N PHE A 128 -15.17 -6.74 5.27
CA PHE A 128 -15.07 -5.55 6.14
C PHE A 128 -14.93 -4.24 5.35
N LYS A 129 -14.57 -4.30 4.05
CA LYS A 129 -14.44 -3.11 3.20
C LYS A 129 -15.81 -2.71 2.65
N LYS A 130 -16.32 -1.58 3.12
CA LYS A 130 -17.52 -0.94 2.57
C LYS A 130 -17.11 0.29 1.77
N ASN A 131 -17.44 0.31 0.49
CA ASN A 131 -17.00 1.36 -0.46
C ASN A 131 -15.47 1.54 -0.47
N GLY A 132 -14.72 0.43 -0.44
CA GLY A 132 -13.26 0.43 -0.45
C GLY A 132 -12.59 0.87 0.87
N LEU A 133 -13.35 0.95 1.97
CA LEU A 133 -12.83 1.40 3.27
C LEU A 133 -13.26 0.47 4.40
N ILE A 134 -12.39 0.26 5.37
CA ILE A 134 -12.65 -0.51 6.60
C ILE A 134 -12.96 0.48 7.72
N ASP A 135 -14.02 0.26 8.50
CA ASP A 135 -14.30 1.07 9.70
C ASP A 135 -13.48 0.57 10.89
N GLY A 136 -12.52 1.38 11.33
CA GLY A 136 -11.63 1.09 12.44
C GLY A 136 -12.05 1.70 13.78
N ILE A 137 -13.22 2.34 13.89
CA ILE A 137 -13.57 3.09 15.11
C ILE A 137 -13.69 2.21 16.35
N ASN A 138 -14.15 0.96 16.20
CA ASN A 138 -14.29 0.01 17.31
C ASN A 138 -12.96 -0.29 17.96
N LYS A 139 -11.87 -0.28 17.18
CA LYS A 139 -10.54 -0.44 17.71
C LYS A 139 -10.18 0.65 18.71
N LEU A 140 -10.48 1.91 18.38
CA LEU A 140 -10.22 3.02 19.30
C LEU A 140 -11.07 2.92 20.57
N LYS A 141 -12.35 2.54 20.43
CA LYS A 141 -13.28 2.38 21.56
C LYS A 141 -12.82 1.33 22.57
N ASN A 142 -12.22 0.25 22.08
CA ASN A 142 -11.70 -0.81 22.93
C ASN A 142 -10.31 -0.48 23.51
N THR A 143 -9.66 0.59 23.02
CA THR A 143 -8.26 0.92 23.38
C THR A 143 -8.16 2.15 24.27
N PHE A 144 -9.10 3.11 24.17
CA PHE A 144 -9.02 4.40 24.87
C PHE A 144 -10.34 4.79 25.51
N ASP A 145 -10.28 5.34 26.72
CA ASP A 145 -11.44 5.90 27.42
C ASP A 145 -11.95 7.18 26.76
N LYS A 146 -11.03 8.03 26.28
CA LYS A 146 -11.33 9.30 25.61
C LYS A 146 -10.96 9.23 24.14
N ILE A 147 -11.94 9.44 23.27
CA ILE A 147 -11.76 9.42 21.81
C ILE A 147 -11.95 10.82 21.22
N GLY A 148 -10.93 11.31 20.52
CA GLY A 148 -10.99 12.56 19.76
C GLY A 148 -11.59 12.41 18.37
N LEU A 149 -11.53 11.22 17.78
CA LEU A 149 -12.02 10.95 16.42
C LEU A 149 -13.51 10.61 16.36
N ASN A 150 -14.21 11.09 15.33
CA ASN A 150 -15.59 10.70 15.05
C ASN A 150 -15.69 9.36 14.30
N LYS A 151 -14.78 9.14 13.34
CA LYS A 151 -14.60 7.85 12.64
C LYS A 151 -13.12 7.64 12.33
N LEU A 152 -12.74 6.39 12.17
CA LEU A 152 -11.43 5.96 11.71
C LEU A 152 -11.62 5.01 10.54
N TYR A 153 -10.89 5.23 9.45
CA TYR A 153 -10.94 4.38 8.26
C TYR A 153 -9.57 3.80 7.94
N TYR A 154 -9.55 2.60 7.37
CA TYR A 154 -8.37 2.02 6.73
C TYR A 154 -8.64 1.73 5.25
N LEU A 155 -7.63 1.88 4.39
CA LEU A 155 -7.73 1.43 3.00
C LEU A 155 -7.55 -0.08 2.89
N ASP A 156 -6.68 -0.66 3.72
CA ASP A 156 -6.46 -2.10 3.80
C ASP A 156 -6.02 -2.54 5.20
N PHE A 157 -6.00 -3.85 5.44
CA PHE A 157 -5.30 -4.40 6.60
C PHE A 157 -3.79 -4.44 6.36
N TYR A 158 -3.00 -4.28 7.41
CA TYR A 158 -1.54 -4.38 7.32
C TYR A 158 -1.08 -5.82 7.07
N SER A 159 -1.73 -6.75 7.75
CA SER A 159 -1.44 -8.18 7.68
C SER A 159 -2.70 -9.00 7.96
N ILE A 160 -2.69 -10.18 7.39
CA ILE A 160 -3.67 -11.25 7.54
C ILE A 160 -2.93 -12.48 8.07
N ASP A 161 -3.57 -13.25 8.95
CA ASP A 161 -2.87 -14.16 9.87
C ASP A 161 -1.83 -15.07 9.22
N ARG A 162 -2.27 -16.15 8.56
CA ARG A 162 -1.40 -17.19 7.99
C ARG A 162 -0.55 -16.72 6.82
N PHE A 163 -0.99 -15.69 6.09
CA PHE A 163 -0.39 -15.28 4.82
C PHE A 163 0.47 -14.01 4.93
N GLY A 164 0.62 -13.45 6.13
CA GLY A 164 1.49 -12.31 6.36
C GLY A 164 0.89 -10.99 5.89
N LYS A 165 1.68 -10.11 5.28
CA LYS A 165 1.22 -8.77 4.90
C LYS A 165 0.33 -8.82 3.66
N THR A 166 -0.68 -7.96 3.59
CA THR A 166 -1.42 -7.77 2.34
C THR A 166 -0.53 -7.11 1.28
N ARG A 167 -0.96 -7.06 0.02
CA ARG A 167 -0.23 -6.33 -1.03
C ARG A 167 0.07 -4.89 -0.62
N LEU A 168 -0.93 -4.15 -0.14
CA LEU A 168 -0.73 -2.76 0.29
C LEU A 168 0.17 -2.67 1.53
N GLY A 169 0.01 -3.59 2.50
CA GLY A 169 0.88 -3.67 3.67
C GLY A 169 2.34 -3.97 3.31
N GLN A 170 2.57 -4.80 2.30
CA GLN A 170 3.90 -5.16 1.82
C GLN A 170 4.53 -4.00 1.04
N MET A 171 3.78 -3.35 0.15
CA MET A 171 4.23 -2.15 -0.56
C MET A 171 4.59 -1.03 0.42
N LEU A 172 3.73 -0.77 1.42
CA LEU A 172 4.00 0.25 2.42
C LEU A 172 5.26 -0.05 3.23
N LEU A 173 5.46 -1.32 3.64
CA LEU A 173 6.66 -1.72 4.37
C LEU A 173 7.92 -1.37 3.57
N TYR A 174 7.96 -1.77 2.30
CA TYR A 174 9.14 -1.55 1.47
C TYR A 174 9.32 -0.08 1.13
N ALA A 175 8.26 0.65 0.77
CA ALA A 175 8.33 2.09 0.54
C ALA A 175 8.98 2.83 1.73
N LYS A 176 8.67 2.42 2.96
CA LYS A 176 9.26 2.98 4.19
C LYS A 176 10.68 2.50 4.48
N GLN A 177 11.02 1.25 4.14
CA GLN A 177 12.34 0.67 4.42
C GLN A 177 13.39 1.07 3.39
N SER A 178 13.08 0.94 2.10
CA SER A 178 13.98 1.25 1.00
C SER A 178 13.98 2.73 0.61
N GLN A 179 13.12 3.56 1.22
CA GLN A 179 12.99 4.98 0.88
C GLN A 179 12.61 5.20 -0.60
N ASP A 180 11.89 4.24 -1.18
CA ASP A 180 11.54 4.22 -2.60
C ASP A 180 10.39 5.18 -2.93
N GLU A 181 10.73 6.31 -3.57
CA GLU A 181 9.77 7.30 -4.04
C GLU A 181 8.83 6.75 -5.13
N ASN A 182 9.31 5.86 -6.00
CA ASN A 182 8.50 5.28 -7.07
C ASN A 182 7.41 4.38 -6.46
N LEU A 183 7.80 3.51 -5.51
CA LEU A 183 6.82 2.67 -4.82
C LEU A 183 5.81 3.51 -4.02
N THR A 184 6.28 4.61 -3.40
CA THR A 184 5.37 5.56 -2.73
C THR A 184 4.42 6.23 -3.73
N LYS A 185 4.87 6.55 -4.94
CA LYS A 185 4.02 7.09 -6.02
C LYS A 185 2.99 6.07 -6.50
N VAL A 186 3.37 4.81 -6.64
CA VAL A 186 2.40 3.73 -6.96
C VAL A 186 1.33 3.65 -5.88
N ILE A 187 1.71 3.59 -4.60
CA ILE A 187 0.75 3.61 -3.47
C ILE A 187 -0.14 4.85 -3.54
N SER A 188 0.44 6.03 -3.78
CA SER A 188 -0.32 7.28 -3.86
C SER A 188 -1.38 7.23 -4.96
N ASN A 189 -1.01 6.75 -6.15
CA ASN A 189 -1.92 6.63 -7.28
C ASN A 189 -3.04 5.62 -7.04
N GLU A 190 -2.71 4.46 -6.44
CA GLU A 190 -3.70 3.42 -6.14
C GLU A 190 -4.70 3.86 -5.05
N THR A 191 -4.23 4.63 -4.08
CA THR A 191 -5.04 5.03 -2.90
C THR A 191 -5.81 6.33 -3.10
N LYS A 192 -5.35 7.19 -4.01
CA LYS A 192 -5.95 8.51 -4.27
C LYS A 192 -7.46 8.48 -4.56
N PRO A 193 -7.99 7.59 -5.43
CA PRO A 193 -9.42 7.58 -5.73
C PRO A 193 -10.29 7.32 -4.48
N SER A 194 -9.87 6.41 -3.62
CA SER A 194 -10.57 6.10 -2.36
C SER A 194 -10.52 7.27 -1.37
N ILE A 195 -9.39 7.97 -1.31
CA ILE A 195 -9.20 9.16 -0.47
C ILE A 195 -10.10 10.31 -0.96
N GLU A 196 -10.13 10.57 -2.27
CA GLU A 196 -10.97 11.61 -2.86
C GLU A 196 -12.46 11.31 -2.70
N ALA A 197 -12.87 10.06 -2.89
CA ALA A 197 -14.24 9.62 -2.63
C ALA A 197 -14.64 9.82 -1.16
N LEU A 198 -13.73 9.54 -0.22
CA LEU A 198 -13.94 9.76 1.21
C LEU A 198 -14.11 11.26 1.53
N ILE A 199 -13.22 12.10 1.00
CA ILE A 199 -13.24 13.56 1.16
C ILE A 199 -14.57 14.12 0.70
N LYS A 200 -15.01 13.74 -0.50
CA LYS A 200 -16.29 14.18 -1.07
C LYS A 200 -17.46 13.69 -0.23
N ARG A 201 -17.49 12.41 0.14
CA ARG A 201 -18.60 11.81 0.92
C ARG A 201 -18.76 12.45 2.29
N LEU A 202 -17.66 12.84 2.94
CA LEU A 202 -17.67 13.41 4.29
C LEU A 202 -17.56 14.94 4.30
N ASN A 203 -17.62 15.60 3.14
CA ASN A 203 -17.48 17.06 2.99
C ASN A 203 -16.26 17.60 3.74
N ILE A 204 -15.10 16.98 3.54
CA ILE A 204 -13.87 17.36 4.22
C ILE A 204 -13.28 18.60 3.56
N THR A 205 -12.94 19.59 4.38
CA THR A 205 -12.39 20.87 3.91
C THR A 205 -10.95 21.09 4.37
N SER A 206 -10.47 20.29 5.33
CA SER A 206 -9.13 20.42 5.89
C SER A 206 -8.47 19.06 6.08
N ILE A 207 -7.15 19.02 5.90
CA ILE A 207 -6.36 17.79 5.92
C ILE A 207 -5.09 17.95 6.76
N GLY A 208 -4.81 17.00 7.63
CA GLY A 208 -3.57 16.93 8.40
C GLY A 208 -2.84 15.64 8.10
N PHE A 209 -1.57 15.73 7.69
CA PHE A 209 -0.71 14.56 7.54
C PHE A 209 0.10 14.35 8.81
N VAL A 210 0.04 13.14 9.35
CA VAL A 210 0.79 12.80 10.56
C VAL A 210 2.30 12.83 10.25
N PRO A 211 3.10 13.57 11.04
CA PRO A 211 4.53 13.69 10.79
C PRO A 211 5.25 12.36 11.06
N PRO A 212 6.29 12.04 10.29
CA PRO A 212 7.04 10.79 10.46
C PRO A 212 7.79 10.74 11.79
N THR A 213 7.88 9.55 12.39
CA THR A 213 8.56 9.35 13.67
C THR A 213 10.07 9.15 13.54
N VAL A 214 10.53 8.54 12.45
CA VAL A 214 11.94 8.14 12.27
C VAL A 214 12.60 9.04 11.23
N ARG A 215 13.81 9.53 11.54
CA ARG A 215 14.60 10.32 10.59
C ARG A 215 15.02 9.42 9.41
N ARG A 216 14.66 9.86 8.22
CA ARG A 216 14.93 9.27 6.90
C ARG A 216 15.11 10.43 5.94
N GLU A 217 15.93 10.23 4.90
CA GLU A 217 16.14 11.20 3.84
C GLU A 217 14.83 11.41 3.07
N VAL A 218 14.17 10.31 2.70
CA VAL A 218 12.85 10.31 2.07
C VAL A 218 11.81 9.89 3.09
N GLN A 219 10.85 10.77 3.34
CA GLN A 219 9.75 10.53 4.28
C GLN A 219 8.49 10.15 3.52
N PHE A 220 8.03 8.90 3.69
CA PHE A 220 6.84 8.36 3.02
C PHE A 220 5.65 9.34 3.07
N MET A 221 5.31 9.87 4.25
CA MET A 221 4.16 10.78 4.41
C MET A 221 4.30 12.09 3.63
N LYS A 222 5.52 12.63 3.49
CA LYS A 222 5.76 13.84 2.70
C LYS A 222 5.62 13.56 1.20
N VAL A 223 6.13 12.41 0.75
CA VAL A 223 6.02 11.99 -0.66
C VAL A 223 4.55 11.70 -1.00
N LEU A 224 3.83 11.01 -0.12
CA LEU A 224 2.40 10.75 -0.23
C LEU A 224 1.61 12.06 -0.32
N GLU A 225 1.82 12.99 0.61
CA GLU A 225 1.17 14.31 0.61
C GLU A 225 1.37 15.05 -0.73
N ARG A 226 2.62 15.11 -1.21
CA ARG A 226 2.98 15.75 -2.48
C ARG A 226 2.32 15.08 -3.68
N ASN A 227 2.24 13.75 -3.70
CA ASN A 227 1.66 13.00 -4.81
C ASN A 227 0.11 13.05 -4.82
N LEU A 228 -0.50 13.04 -3.63
CA LEU A 228 -1.96 13.18 -3.52
C LEU A 228 -2.40 14.57 -4.02
N ASN A 229 -1.63 15.62 -3.70
CA ASN A 229 -1.84 17.00 -4.15
C ASN A 229 -3.31 17.46 -4.00
N LEU A 230 -3.86 17.26 -2.81
CA LEU A 230 -5.27 17.54 -2.53
C LEU A 230 -5.48 19.04 -2.32
N PRO A 231 -6.48 19.67 -2.97
CA PRO A 231 -6.76 21.11 -2.87
C PRO A 231 -7.56 21.44 -1.60
N LEU A 232 -7.03 21.06 -0.44
CA LEU A 232 -7.64 21.26 0.88
C LEU A 232 -6.75 22.12 1.78
N THR A 233 -7.37 22.80 2.74
CA THR A 233 -6.61 23.55 3.75
C THR A 233 -5.79 22.60 4.60
N LYS A 234 -4.47 22.76 4.58
CA LYS A 234 -3.56 21.92 5.38
C LYS A 234 -3.55 22.35 6.83
N LEU A 235 -3.79 21.41 7.73
CA LEU A 235 -3.60 21.54 9.17
C LEU A 235 -2.12 21.27 9.50
N SER A 236 -1.50 22.21 10.21
CA SER A 236 -0.10 22.09 10.62
C SER A 236 0.04 21.18 11.85
N ILE A 237 0.69 20.03 11.66
CA ILE A 237 0.98 19.05 12.71
C ILE A 237 2.48 18.83 12.75
N VAL A 238 3.11 19.07 13.90
CA VAL A 238 4.56 18.97 14.08
C VAL A 238 4.90 17.93 15.14
N LYS A 239 6.04 17.26 14.97
CA LYS A 239 6.57 16.35 15.97
C LYS A 239 7.69 17.02 16.75
N ILE A 240 7.53 17.18 18.06
CA ILE A 240 8.59 17.69 18.95
C ILE A 240 9.51 16.54 19.38
N LYS A 241 10.81 16.86 19.51
CA LYS A 241 11.80 15.91 20.04
C LYS A 241 11.82 16.08 21.55
N SER A 242 11.53 15.01 22.29
CA SER A 242 11.99 14.92 23.68
C SER A 242 13.53 14.78 23.68
N GLN A 243 14.21 15.26 24.72
CA GLN A 243 15.66 15.19 24.85
C GLN A 243 16.21 13.75 24.88
N VAL A 244 15.36 12.75 25.10
CA VAL A 244 15.69 11.32 25.08
C VAL A 244 14.82 10.60 24.05
N ALA A 245 15.41 10.24 22.91
CA ALA A 245 14.74 9.49 21.86
C ALA A 245 14.67 8.00 22.23
N VAL A 246 13.60 7.57 22.90
CA VAL A 246 13.36 6.14 23.15
C VAL A 246 12.79 5.50 21.88
N PRO A 247 13.46 4.49 21.28
CA PRO A 247 12.98 3.85 20.07
C PRO A 247 11.60 3.18 20.26
N GLN A 248 10.64 3.44 19.37
CA GLN A 248 9.29 2.84 19.42
C GLN A 248 9.24 1.30 19.35
N LYS A 249 10.36 0.63 19.01
CA LYS A 249 10.45 -0.84 18.95
C LYS A 249 10.83 -1.49 20.29
N THR A 250 11.37 -0.74 21.26
CA THR A 250 11.68 -1.28 22.61
C THR A 250 10.51 -1.16 23.59
N LEU A 251 9.46 -0.40 23.25
CA LEU A 251 8.23 -0.29 24.04
C LEU A 251 7.28 -1.43 23.69
N SER A 252 7.25 -2.47 24.52
CA SER A 252 6.42 -3.66 24.35
C SER A 252 4.97 -3.44 24.79
N LYS A 253 4.73 -2.58 25.78
CA LYS A 253 3.39 -2.30 26.32
C LYS A 253 2.67 -1.21 25.55
N LEU A 254 1.35 -1.36 25.43
CA LEU A 254 0.48 -0.43 24.72
C LEU A 254 0.44 0.93 25.44
N GLU A 255 0.37 0.92 26.77
CA GLU A 255 0.37 2.10 27.66
C GLU A 255 1.56 3.02 27.40
N ASP A 256 2.78 2.47 27.39
CA ASP A 256 4.01 3.22 27.10
C ASP A 256 3.97 3.88 25.71
N ARG A 257 3.32 3.23 24.73
CA ARG A 257 3.15 3.78 23.37
C ARG A 257 2.12 4.91 23.35
N VAL A 258 1.10 4.88 24.23
CA VAL A 258 0.13 5.98 24.38
C VAL A 258 0.81 7.20 25.01
N GLU A 259 1.56 7.01 26.10
CA GLU A 259 2.24 8.09 26.82
C GLU A 259 3.29 8.81 25.95
N ASN A 260 4.06 8.05 25.15
CA ASN A 260 5.03 8.63 24.23
C ASN A 260 4.37 9.38 23.04
N ALA A 261 3.17 8.97 22.63
CA ALA A 261 2.40 9.69 21.61
C ALA A 261 1.87 11.03 22.13
N LYS A 262 1.37 11.06 23.38
CA LYS A 262 0.89 12.28 24.06
C LYS A 262 1.93 13.41 24.07
N ASN A 263 3.20 13.06 24.28
CA ASN A 263 4.26 14.05 24.49
C ASN A 263 5.06 14.43 23.23
N SER A 264 4.78 13.84 22.06
CA SER A 264 5.62 14.03 20.87
C SER A 264 4.95 14.73 19.71
N ILE A 265 3.63 14.85 19.66
CA ILE A 265 2.91 15.49 18.55
C ILE A 265 2.25 16.77 19.03
N ILE A 266 2.39 17.85 18.26
CA ILE A 266 1.76 19.14 18.53
C ILE A 266 0.98 19.58 17.29
N VAL A 267 -0.27 19.96 17.49
CA VAL A 267 -1.07 20.68 16.49
C VAL A 267 -0.67 22.16 16.52
N ASN A 268 0.05 22.62 15.50
CA ASN A 268 0.57 24.00 15.41
C ASN A 268 -0.25 24.83 14.41
N ASP A 269 -1.54 24.95 14.68
CA ASP A 269 -2.50 25.70 13.89
C ASP A 269 -3.51 26.37 14.82
N ASP A 270 -3.90 27.59 14.47
CA ASP A 270 -4.88 28.40 15.22
C ASP A 270 -6.11 28.73 14.36
N ARG A 271 -6.11 28.33 13.08
CA ARG A 271 -7.25 28.56 12.18
C ARG A 271 -8.40 27.66 12.55
N VAL A 272 -9.62 28.15 12.40
CA VAL A 272 -10.83 27.34 12.60
C VAL A 272 -11.14 26.54 11.34
N HIS A 273 -11.21 25.23 11.50
CA HIS A 273 -11.50 24.26 10.45
C HIS A 273 -12.92 23.67 10.60
N GLN A 274 -13.48 23.17 9.49
CA GLN A 274 -14.75 22.43 9.49
C GLN A 274 -14.48 20.93 9.65
N ASN A 275 -14.83 20.10 8.67
CA ASN A 275 -14.52 18.68 8.71
C ASN A 275 -13.05 18.45 8.37
N ILE A 276 -12.33 17.77 9.27
CA ILE A 276 -10.89 17.50 9.18
C ILE A 276 -10.66 16.03 8.87
N LEU A 277 -9.75 15.73 7.94
CA LEU A 277 -9.17 14.40 7.74
C LEU A 277 -7.73 14.36 8.24
N LEU A 278 -7.44 13.47 9.17
CA LEU A 278 -6.08 13.15 9.60
C LEU A 278 -5.62 11.88 8.88
N ILE A 279 -4.49 11.94 8.17
CA ILE A 279 -3.93 10.80 7.43
C ILE A 279 -2.63 10.33 8.10
N ASP A 280 -2.57 9.03 8.40
CA ASP A 280 -1.38 8.33 8.89
C ASP A 280 -0.98 7.19 7.93
N ASP A 281 0.26 6.72 8.04
CA ASP A 281 0.75 5.60 7.23
C ASP A 281 0.14 4.26 7.69
N ALA A 282 0.15 4.00 9.00
CA ALA A 282 -0.32 2.75 9.56
C ALA A 282 -0.90 2.93 10.97
N VAL A 283 -2.05 2.30 11.22
CA VAL A 283 -2.66 2.30 12.55
C VAL A 283 -2.49 0.97 13.25
N GLY A 284 -1.64 0.99 14.29
CA GLY A 284 -1.55 -0.05 15.32
C GLY A 284 -2.63 0.13 16.38
N SER A 285 -2.32 0.86 17.46
CA SER A 285 -3.27 1.24 18.53
C SER A 285 -4.18 2.40 18.12
N GLY A 286 -3.70 3.30 17.24
CA GLY A 286 -4.39 4.53 16.87
C GLY A 286 -4.10 5.71 17.79
N SER A 287 -3.15 5.58 18.73
CA SER A 287 -2.79 6.62 19.70
C SER A 287 -2.45 7.95 19.03
N THR A 288 -1.57 7.93 18.02
CA THR A 288 -1.15 9.13 17.28
C THR A 288 -2.33 9.95 16.75
N LEU A 289 -3.24 9.30 16.02
CA LEU A 289 -4.41 9.98 15.44
C LEU A 289 -5.37 10.45 16.53
N ASN A 290 -5.56 9.66 17.59
CA ASN A 290 -6.45 10.01 18.69
C ASN A 290 -5.93 11.23 19.46
N GLU A 291 -4.66 11.25 19.84
CA GLU A 291 -4.04 12.38 20.56
C GLU A 291 -4.04 13.65 19.72
N THR A 292 -3.73 13.54 18.42
CA THR A 292 -3.84 14.68 17.50
C THR A 292 -5.27 15.23 17.48
N ALA A 293 -6.27 14.35 17.39
CA ALA A 293 -7.68 14.75 17.39
C ALA A 293 -8.12 15.36 18.73
N LEU A 294 -7.62 14.86 19.86
CA LEU A 294 -7.89 15.42 21.19
C LEU A 294 -7.32 16.84 21.30
N GLN A 295 -6.08 17.08 20.87
CA GLN A 295 -5.49 18.42 20.86
C GLN A 295 -6.29 19.40 19.99
N ILE A 296 -6.75 18.98 18.80
CA ILE A 296 -7.60 19.80 17.93
C ILE A 296 -8.88 20.22 18.67
N ARG A 297 -9.51 19.29 19.42
CA ARG A 297 -10.73 19.58 20.19
C ARG A 297 -10.46 20.50 21.36
N GLU A 298 -9.38 20.26 22.10
CA GLU A 298 -8.98 21.05 23.26
C GLU A 298 -8.64 22.50 22.86
N LYS A 299 -7.98 22.68 21.71
CA LYS A 299 -7.74 24.01 21.11
C LYS A 299 -9.00 24.66 20.53
N ARG A 300 -10.11 23.94 20.39
CA ARG A 300 -11.38 24.42 19.81
C ARG A 300 -11.24 24.95 18.36
N ILE A 301 -10.27 24.42 17.62
CA ILE A 301 -10.00 24.82 16.22
C ILE A 301 -10.79 23.99 15.19
N CYS A 302 -11.69 23.10 15.62
CA CYS A 302 -12.57 22.32 14.75
C CYS A 302 -14.04 22.56 15.13
N LYS A 303 -14.83 23.10 14.19
CA LYS A 303 -16.29 23.25 14.34
C LYS A 303 -17.08 22.05 13.82
N GLY A 304 -16.47 21.21 12.98
CA GLY A 304 -17.10 20.04 12.38
C GLY A 304 -16.69 18.72 13.04
N LYS A 305 -16.55 17.68 12.21
CA LYS A 305 -16.11 16.33 12.61
C LYS A 305 -14.64 16.11 12.28
N ILE A 306 -13.96 15.31 13.11
CA ILE A 306 -12.57 14.89 12.89
C ILE A 306 -12.57 13.43 12.50
N TYR A 307 -12.02 13.12 11.33
CA TYR A 307 -11.94 11.80 10.76
C TYR A 307 -10.48 11.35 10.69
N GLY A 308 -10.21 10.08 10.99
CA GLY A 308 -8.91 9.45 10.79
C GLY A 308 -8.93 8.57 9.54
N LEU A 309 -7.83 8.53 8.82
CA LEU A 309 -7.57 7.58 7.75
C LEU A 309 -6.14 7.04 7.90
N ALA A 310 -5.99 5.73 7.75
CA ALA A 310 -4.68 5.11 7.60
C ALA A 310 -4.58 4.37 6.26
N ILE A 311 -3.39 4.36 5.66
CA ILE A 311 -3.15 3.53 4.47
C ILE A 311 -3.37 2.05 4.82
N VAL A 312 -2.89 1.62 5.99
CA VAL A 312 -3.15 0.28 6.51
C VAL A 312 -3.52 0.29 7.99
N GLY A 313 -4.39 -0.62 8.40
CA GLY A 313 -4.76 -0.83 9.81
C GLY A 313 -4.48 -2.24 10.29
N SER A 314 -4.23 -2.40 11.59
CA SER A 314 -4.09 -3.74 12.17
C SER A 314 -5.45 -4.43 12.30
N PHE A 315 -5.55 -5.67 11.81
CA PHE A 315 -6.72 -6.53 11.98
C PHE A 315 -6.96 -6.93 13.45
N LYS A 316 -5.91 -7.08 14.27
CA LYS A 316 -6.07 -7.38 15.71
C LYS A 316 -7.06 -6.40 16.36
N GLY A 317 -8.13 -6.94 16.95
CA GLY A 317 -9.25 -6.18 17.52
C GLY A 317 -10.51 -6.08 16.63
N PHE A 318 -10.47 -6.65 15.41
CA PHE A 318 -11.64 -6.97 14.60
C PHE A 318 -12.11 -8.41 14.80
N ASP A 319 -11.35 -9.18 15.57
CA ASP A 319 -11.68 -10.51 16.09
C ASP A 319 -12.84 -10.40 17.09
N VAL A 320 -14.03 -10.01 16.63
CA VAL A 320 -15.23 -10.19 17.43
C VAL A 320 -15.48 -11.68 17.53
N ILE A 321 -15.27 -12.17 18.76
CA ILE A 321 -15.66 -13.45 19.36
C ILE A 321 -16.77 -14.13 18.56
N SER A 322 -16.41 -15.10 17.72
CA SER A 322 -17.33 -16.19 17.41
C SER A 322 -17.05 -17.29 18.43
N GLU A 323 -17.71 -17.19 19.59
CA GLU A 323 -18.08 -18.40 20.32
C GLU A 323 -19.05 -19.16 19.42
N VAL A 324 -18.60 -20.33 18.94
CA VAL A 324 -19.44 -21.52 18.82
C VAL A 324 -18.65 -22.66 19.42
#